data_AF-A0A6P8V9Y1-F1
#
_entry.id   AF-A0A6P8V9Y1-F1
#
_cell.length_a   1.000
_cell.length_b   1.000
_cell.length_c   1.000
_cell.angle_alpha   90.00
_cell.angle_beta   90.00
_cell.angle_gamma   90.00
#
_symmetry.space_group_name_H-M   'P 1'
#
loop_
_entity.id
_entity.type
_entity.pdbx_description
1 polymer ?
#
loop_
_entity_poly.entity_id
_entity_poly.type
_entity_poly.pdbx_seq_one_letter_code
_entity_poly.pdbx_strand_id
1 'polypeptide(L)'
;MDIQRNQLIHHVTDVESVLDELITKGVIHQESYDKICALPTSEEKMKELLDGHLKSEEDKDIFYRIVEKWIPHLQGGSPAVYSKSVNKLSSGGPPKVVRRKTTKIKMPTVVQVPEVHWITLKPEVICVDDEDTPIYSLQSDAGPFECGVSGLRWVCKEKVSLKYQFGSWEEHMERMEALHFIPGGPLLDVTVIAGKLVEAYLPHWICTENNPEVLGKFSVLHIDTCGDVVEPVSEVTPSHVKLSQPHFSPRGVLMRAGFRIKINCKVLIFKTNLAFLTLHVYLIPSDPALQQTIKSKELSSGYKMIKKPYPQKSLKMGKYFTLKANMDNAEITPENLKLVYEGSDPNFCEVFIENPDSNFKLTLTHKSAPVWTCVIRKDDYTNTGDIQGMYEEELARLRPELVRNMSRELINQLLDDLLMDGVLNDGEKDSVLQENDTRADRARCLIDMVKRKGRAASRKIICHIQSRDPTLSADLGLH
;
A
#
# COMPACT_ATOMS: atom_id res chain seq x y z
N MET A 1 -23.25 8.18 -27.83
CA MET A 1 -24.16 7.78 -26.75
C MET A 1 -25.19 6.74 -27.20
N ASP A 2 -25.97 6.96 -28.27
CA ASP A 2 -27.04 5.99 -28.64
C ASP A 2 -26.57 4.60 -29.13
N ILE A 3 -25.37 4.51 -29.72
CA ILE A 3 -24.82 3.23 -30.22
C ILE A 3 -24.40 2.31 -29.05
N GLN A 4 -23.76 2.85 -28.01
CA GLN A 4 -23.36 2.10 -26.82
C GLN A 4 -24.56 1.70 -25.97
N ARG A 5 -25.57 2.57 -25.86
CA ARG A 5 -26.82 2.29 -25.14
C ARG A 5 -27.52 1.04 -25.69
N ASN A 6 -27.70 0.96 -27.01
CA ASN A 6 -28.35 -0.19 -27.63
C ASN A 6 -27.51 -1.48 -27.53
N GLN A 7 -26.18 -1.37 -27.52
CA GLN A 7 -25.31 -2.52 -27.29
C GLN A 7 -25.46 -3.06 -25.87
N LEU A 8 -25.53 -2.19 -24.86
CA LEU A 8 -25.70 -2.59 -23.46
C LEU A 8 -27.05 -3.25 -23.18
N ILE A 9 -28.12 -2.70 -23.75
CA ILE A 9 -29.47 -3.24 -23.60
C ILE A 9 -29.58 -4.66 -24.18
N HIS A 10 -28.91 -4.95 -25.30
CA HIS A 10 -29.02 -6.27 -25.96
C HIS A 10 -27.96 -7.30 -25.53
N HIS A 11 -26.80 -6.87 -25.01
CA HIS A 11 -25.70 -7.80 -24.68
C HIS A 11 -25.58 -8.12 -23.19
N VAL A 12 -26.10 -7.28 -22.29
CA VAL A 12 -26.11 -7.59 -20.85
C VAL A 12 -27.34 -8.41 -20.52
N THR A 13 -27.18 -9.72 -20.48
CA THR A 13 -28.26 -10.67 -20.15
C THR A 13 -28.46 -10.84 -18.65
N ASP A 14 -27.40 -10.73 -17.86
CA ASP A 14 -27.43 -10.81 -16.39
C ASP A 14 -27.38 -9.41 -15.76
N VAL A 15 -28.53 -8.75 -15.73
CA VAL A 15 -28.67 -7.39 -15.18
C VAL A 15 -28.70 -7.41 -13.64
N GLU A 16 -29.06 -8.53 -13.02
CA GLU A 16 -29.17 -8.65 -11.55
C GLU A 16 -27.79 -8.57 -10.88
N SER A 17 -26.79 -9.26 -11.44
CA SER A 17 -25.39 -9.13 -10.99
C SER A 17 -24.84 -7.70 -11.09
N VAL A 18 -25.26 -6.93 -12.10
CA VAL A 18 -24.87 -5.51 -12.26
C VAL A 18 -25.57 -4.66 -11.21
N LEU A 19 -26.84 -4.91 -10.94
CA LEU A 19 -27.60 -4.20 -9.90
C LEU A 19 -27.04 -4.48 -8.49
N ASP A 20 -26.60 -5.70 -8.21
CA ASP A 20 -25.97 -6.10 -6.94
C ASP A 20 -24.67 -5.34 -6.67
N GLU A 21 -23.84 -5.15 -7.71
CA GLU A 21 -22.60 -4.38 -7.58
C GLU A 21 -22.90 -2.87 -7.42
N LEU A 22 -23.93 -2.36 -8.09
CA LEU A 22 -24.35 -0.96 -7.98
C LEU A 22 -24.95 -0.61 -6.63
N ILE A 23 -25.75 -1.50 -6.03
CA ILE A 23 -26.30 -1.27 -4.69
C ILE A 23 -25.21 -1.38 -3.62
N THR A 24 -24.26 -2.31 -3.79
CA THR A 24 -23.08 -2.44 -2.91
C THR A 24 -22.21 -1.18 -2.94
N LYS A 25 -22.09 -0.54 -4.11
CA LYS A 25 -21.35 0.73 -4.28
C LYS A 25 -22.17 1.98 -3.95
N GLY A 26 -23.41 1.83 -3.50
CA GLY A 26 -24.28 2.94 -3.10
C GLY A 26 -24.80 3.81 -4.25
N VAL A 27 -24.64 3.38 -5.51
CA VAL A 27 -25.07 4.12 -6.71
C VAL A 27 -26.59 4.09 -6.87
N ILE A 28 -27.21 2.96 -6.52
CA ILE A 28 -28.67 2.81 -6.47
C ILE A 28 -29.10 2.41 -5.06
N HIS A 29 -30.33 2.76 -4.68
CA HIS A 29 -30.92 2.37 -3.39
C HIS A 29 -31.79 1.13 -3.53
N GLN A 30 -32.06 0.44 -2.42
CA GLN A 30 -32.87 -0.79 -2.38
C GLN A 30 -34.22 -0.65 -3.09
N GLU A 31 -34.91 0.48 -2.92
CA GLU A 31 -36.20 0.74 -3.60
C GLU A 31 -36.07 0.78 -5.13
N SER A 32 -34.93 1.29 -5.63
CA SER A 32 -34.63 1.31 -7.07
C SER A 32 -34.23 -0.07 -7.58
N TYR A 33 -33.48 -0.82 -6.79
CA TYR A 33 -33.11 -2.20 -7.08
C TYR A 33 -34.36 -3.08 -7.23
N ASP A 34 -35.24 -3.07 -6.23
CA ASP A 34 -36.46 -3.88 -6.22
C ASP A 34 -37.39 -3.52 -7.39
N LYS A 35 -37.48 -2.22 -7.72
CA LYS A 35 -38.27 -1.72 -8.85
C LYS A 35 -37.74 -2.20 -10.20
N ILE A 36 -36.42 -2.19 -10.40
CA ILE A 36 -35.81 -2.66 -11.65
C ILE A 36 -35.92 -4.18 -11.72
N CYS A 37 -35.63 -4.92 -10.64
CA CYS A 37 -35.74 -6.38 -10.61
C CYS A 37 -37.15 -6.91 -10.90
N ALA A 38 -38.20 -6.13 -10.60
CA ALA A 38 -39.58 -6.48 -10.88
C ALA A 38 -39.97 -6.44 -12.38
N LEU A 39 -39.11 -5.89 -13.25
CA LEU A 39 -39.36 -5.86 -14.70
C LEU A 39 -39.14 -7.25 -15.33
N PRO A 40 -39.96 -7.65 -16.32
CA PRO A 40 -40.00 -9.04 -16.77
C PRO A 40 -38.84 -9.46 -17.69
N THR A 41 -38.11 -8.52 -18.30
CA THR A 41 -37.00 -8.84 -19.23
C THR A 41 -35.73 -8.07 -18.91
N SER A 42 -34.56 -8.67 -19.17
CA SER A 42 -33.25 -8.01 -18.97
C SER A 42 -33.11 -6.72 -19.78
N GLU A 43 -33.71 -6.64 -20.97
CA GLU A 43 -33.69 -5.41 -21.78
C GLU A 43 -34.47 -4.26 -21.12
N GLU A 44 -35.63 -4.54 -20.53
CA GLU A 44 -36.43 -3.54 -19.80
C GLU A 44 -35.73 -3.13 -18.50
N LYS A 45 -35.12 -4.09 -17.79
CA LYS A 45 -34.30 -3.83 -16.60
C LYS A 45 -33.16 -2.85 -16.89
N MET A 46 -32.39 -3.12 -17.95
CA MET A 46 -31.25 -2.29 -18.33
C MET A 46 -31.68 -0.90 -18.85
N LYS A 47 -32.82 -0.80 -19.55
CA LYS A 47 -33.38 0.49 -19.98
C LYS A 47 -33.76 1.37 -18.79
N GLU A 48 -34.51 0.81 -17.83
CA GLU A 48 -34.94 1.54 -16.63
C GLU A 48 -33.74 1.99 -15.79
N LEU A 49 -32.71 1.16 -15.66
CA LEU A 49 -31.47 1.51 -14.97
C LEU A 49 -30.77 2.71 -15.63
N LEU A 50 -30.62 2.68 -16.95
CA LEU A 50 -29.95 3.74 -17.72
C LEU A 50 -30.72 5.06 -17.76
N ASP A 51 -32.06 5.02 -17.74
CA ASP A 51 -32.91 6.21 -17.86
C ASP A 51 -33.31 6.83 -16.51
N GLY A 52 -33.50 6.02 -15.47
CA GLY A 52 -34.14 6.46 -14.24
C GLY A 52 -33.23 6.59 -13.01
N HIS A 53 -32.08 5.90 -13.00
CA HIS A 53 -31.38 5.60 -11.76
C HIS A 53 -29.90 6.00 -11.71
N LEU A 54 -29.28 6.36 -12.83
CA LEU A 54 -27.92 6.94 -12.89
C LEU A 54 -28.01 8.47 -12.97
N LYS A 55 -28.09 9.13 -11.81
CA LYS A 55 -28.49 10.56 -11.71
C LYS A 55 -27.32 11.53 -11.90
N SER A 56 -26.10 11.12 -11.58
CA SER A 56 -24.87 11.91 -11.74
C SER A 56 -23.94 11.35 -12.82
N GLU A 57 -22.96 12.13 -13.26
CA GLU A 57 -21.91 11.64 -14.18
C GLU A 57 -20.96 10.65 -13.48
N GLU A 58 -20.83 10.74 -12.15
CA GLU A 58 -20.06 9.80 -11.32
C GLU A 58 -20.75 8.43 -11.24
N ASP A 59 -22.08 8.40 -11.10
CA ASP A 59 -22.90 7.16 -11.10
C ASP A 59 -22.75 6.42 -12.43
N LYS A 60 -22.73 7.18 -13.53
CA LYS A 60 -22.54 6.63 -14.89
C LYS A 60 -21.15 6.04 -15.04
N ASP A 61 -20.10 6.70 -14.56
CA ASP A 61 -18.73 6.20 -14.64
C ASP A 61 -18.56 4.89 -13.84
N ILE A 62 -19.13 4.82 -12.63
CA ILE A 62 -19.15 3.58 -11.83
C ILE A 62 -19.89 2.47 -12.56
N PHE A 63 -21.06 2.76 -13.13
CA PHE A 63 -21.83 1.80 -13.93
C PHE A 63 -21.03 1.27 -15.14
N TYR A 64 -20.37 2.15 -15.90
CA TYR A 64 -19.58 1.73 -17.06
C TYR A 64 -18.37 0.88 -16.63
N ARG A 65 -17.70 1.20 -15.53
CA ARG A 65 -16.60 0.37 -14.98
C ARG A 65 -17.07 -1.02 -14.54
N ILE A 66 -18.27 -1.14 -13.99
CA ILE A 66 -18.87 -2.43 -13.63
C ILE A 66 -19.13 -3.23 -14.91
N VAL A 67 -19.80 -2.61 -15.88
CA VAL A 67 -20.19 -3.27 -17.13
C VAL A 67 -18.97 -3.66 -18.00
N GLU A 68 -17.89 -2.88 -17.99
CA GLU A 68 -16.63 -3.22 -18.67
C GLU A 68 -15.99 -4.52 -18.17
N LYS A 69 -16.21 -4.89 -16.90
CA LYS A 69 -15.76 -6.19 -16.36
C LYS A 69 -16.50 -7.36 -17.01
N TRP A 70 -17.74 -7.15 -17.41
CA TRP A 70 -18.63 -8.19 -17.93
C TRP A 70 -18.64 -8.26 -19.46
N ILE A 71 -18.37 -7.14 -20.16
CA ILE A 71 -18.23 -7.10 -21.62
C ILE A 71 -16.89 -6.44 -21.99
N PRO A 72 -15.79 -7.20 -22.07
CA PRO A 72 -14.44 -6.69 -22.33
C PRO A 72 -14.24 -6.04 -23.72
N HIS A 73 -15.22 -6.15 -24.61
CA HIS A 73 -15.10 -5.75 -26.03
C HIS A 73 -15.69 -4.36 -26.37
N LEU A 74 -16.22 -3.61 -25.39
CA LEU A 74 -16.71 -2.25 -25.60
C LEU A 74 -15.56 -1.22 -25.57
N GLN A 75 -14.54 -1.38 -26.43
CA GLN A 75 -13.61 -0.29 -26.70
C GLN A 75 -14.20 0.68 -27.73
N GLY A 76 -14.59 1.87 -27.27
CA GLY A 76 -14.77 3.04 -28.13
C GLY A 76 -15.96 3.91 -27.78
N GLY A 77 -15.69 4.99 -27.03
CA GLY A 77 -16.57 6.17 -26.96
C GLY A 77 -16.77 6.74 -25.57
N SER A 78 -15.76 7.41 -25.02
CA SER A 78 -16.00 8.48 -24.05
C SER A 78 -16.54 9.71 -24.82
N PRO A 79 -17.61 10.41 -24.38
CA PRO A 79 -17.93 11.74 -24.89
C PRO A 79 -16.89 12.74 -24.37
N ALA A 80 -15.89 13.02 -25.20
CA ALA A 80 -14.88 14.03 -24.94
C ALA A 80 -15.47 15.45 -24.97
N VAL A 81 -15.27 16.25 -23.92
CA VAL A 81 -14.85 17.68 -23.96
C VAL A 81 -14.36 18.04 -22.53
N TYR A 82 -13.18 18.55 -22.21
CA TYR A 82 -12.20 19.38 -22.91
C TYR A 82 -10.75 18.92 -22.61
N SER A 83 -10.09 18.30 -23.57
CA SER A 83 -8.62 18.38 -23.68
C SER A 83 -8.30 19.08 -24.99
N LYS A 84 -7.69 20.27 -24.91
CA LYS A 84 -7.11 20.94 -26.08
C LYS A 84 -5.97 20.07 -26.63
N SER A 85 -6.29 19.43 -27.75
CA SER A 85 -5.45 19.20 -28.93
C SER A 85 -3.95 19.04 -28.73
N VAL A 86 -3.46 17.81 -28.84
CA VAL A 86 -2.17 17.54 -29.48
C VAL A 86 -2.41 16.57 -30.64
N ASN A 87 -2.23 17.09 -31.85
CA ASN A 87 -2.29 16.32 -33.08
C ASN A 87 -1.22 15.23 -33.09
N LYS A 88 -1.67 14.02 -33.45
CA LYS A 88 -0.86 12.87 -33.81
C LYS A 88 -0.14 13.17 -35.13
N LEU A 89 1.18 13.04 -35.18
CA LEU A 89 1.88 12.75 -36.43
C LEU A 89 3.00 11.73 -36.19
N SER A 90 2.77 10.55 -36.77
CA SER A 90 3.74 9.66 -37.40
C SER A 90 4.89 9.04 -36.59
N SER A 91 4.81 7.71 -36.53
CA SER A 91 5.91 6.73 -36.48
C SER A 91 7.33 7.32 -36.54
N GLY A 92 8.06 7.28 -35.42
CA GLY A 92 9.45 7.70 -35.40
C GLY A 92 10.20 7.28 -34.14
N GLY A 93 10.70 6.03 -34.13
CA GLY A 93 11.76 5.55 -33.22
C GLY A 93 11.50 5.65 -31.71
N PRO A 94 12.36 5.06 -30.88
CA PRO A 94 12.26 5.21 -29.42
C PRO A 94 12.52 6.68 -29.03
N PRO A 95 11.84 7.20 -27.98
CA PRO A 95 12.01 8.58 -27.53
C PRO A 95 13.47 8.86 -27.14
N LYS A 96 14.01 9.99 -27.60
CA LYS A 96 15.41 10.38 -27.40
C LYS A 96 15.57 11.13 -26.07
N VAL A 97 16.37 10.58 -25.16
CA VAL A 97 16.91 11.32 -24.00
C VAL A 97 17.91 12.35 -24.51
N VAL A 98 17.62 13.65 -24.29
CA VAL A 98 18.54 14.73 -24.66
C VAL A 98 19.56 14.92 -23.54
N ARG A 99 20.75 14.34 -23.70
CA ARG A 99 21.93 14.79 -22.94
C ARG A 99 22.30 16.20 -23.43
N ARG A 100 22.04 17.24 -22.63
CA ARG A 100 22.64 18.56 -22.89
C ARG A 100 24.16 18.44 -22.85
N LYS A 101 24.83 19.00 -23.86
CA LYS A 101 26.31 18.99 -23.99
C LYS A 101 26.94 19.49 -22.69
N THR A 102 27.90 18.70 -22.19
CA THR A 102 28.76 19.00 -21.05
C THR A 102 29.55 20.29 -21.29
N THR A 103 29.03 21.41 -20.80
CA THR A 103 29.89 22.51 -20.37
C THR A 103 30.69 21.99 -19.17
N LYS A 104 31.95 22.39 -19.01
CA LYS A 104 32.78 21.99 -17.85
C LYS A 104 32.12 22.46 -16.54
N ILE A 105 31.27 21.63 -15.95
CA ILE A 105 30.68 21.86 -14.63
C ILE A 105 31.77 21.55 -13.60
N LYS A 106 32.14 22.54 -12.79
CA LYS A 106 33.04 22.37 -11.64
C LYS A 106 32.53 21.21 -10.77
N MET A 107 33.43 20.39 -10.25
CA MET A 107 33.05 19.34 -9.30
C MET A 107 32.24 19.94 -8.15
N PRO A 108 31.10 19.33 -7.75
CA PRO A 108 30.30 19.84 -6.64
C PRO A 108 31.17 19.88 -5.39
N THR A 109 31.21 21.06 -4.77
CA THR A 109 31.99 21.30 -3.55
C THR A 109 31.10 20.97 -2.36
N VAL A 110 31.62 20.28 -1.33
CA VAL A 110 30.98 20.27 -0.01
C VAL A 110 31.13 21.66 0.55
N VAL A 111 30.15 22.51 0.32
CA VAL A 111 30.12 23.82 0.96
C VAL A 111 29.62 23.55 2.37
N GLN A 112 30.40 23.92 3.39
CA GLN A 112 29.83 24.25 4.70
C GLN A 112 28.98 25.50 4.46
N VAL A 113 27.74 25.29 4.04
CA VAL A 113 26.77 26.38 3.87
C VAL A 113 26.60 27.01 5.26
N PRO A 114 26.61 28.35 5.40
CA PRO A 114 26.22 28.97 6.65
C PRO A 114 24.93 28.33 7.12
N GLU A 115 24.85 27.97 8.41
CA GLU A 115 23.72 27.23 8.96
C GLU A 115 22.44 28.06 8.79
N VAL A 116 21.73 27.83 7.68
CA VAL A 116 20.47 28.49 7.37
C VAL A 116 19.48 27.98 8.40
N HIS A 117 18.95 28.88 9.23
CA HIS A 117 17.88 28.53 10.14
C HIS A 117 16.59 28.35 9.34
N TRP A 118 16.18 27.09 9.17
CA TRP A 118 14.98 26.72 8.42
C TRP A 118 13.73 26.85 9.31
N ILE A 119 12.70 27.51 8.79
CA ILE A 119 11.39 27.56 9.46
C ILE A 119 10.62 26.30 9.08
N THR A 120 10.42 25.38 10.04
CA THR A 120 9.69 24.15 9.79
C THR A 120 8.18 24.40 9.72
N LEU A 121 7.56 23.98 8.62
CA LEU A 121 6.12 24.00 8.41
C LEU A 121 5.55 22.59 8.41
N LYS A 122 4.39 22.42 9.02
CA LYS A 122 3.60 21.19 8.90
C LYS A 122 2.59 21.38 7.77
N PRO A 123 2.57 20.53 6.73
CA PRO A 123 1.61 20.64 5.65
C PRO A 123 0.19 20.31 6.12
N GLU A 124 -0.79 20.94 5.49
CA GLU A 124 -2.18 20.50 5.52
C GLU A 124 -2.30 19.25 4.64
N VAL A 125 -2.98 18.22 5.13
CA VAL A 125 -3.18 16.96 4.40
C VAL A 125 -4.59 16.98 3.82
N ILE A 126 -4.68 16.82 2.50
CA ILE A 126 -5.92 16.74 1.73
C ILE A 126 -6.02 15.30 1.24
N CYS A 127 -6.97 14.55 1.78
CA CYS A 127 -7.35 13.22 1.29
C CYS A 127 -8.66 13.38 0.52
N VAL A 128 -8.72 12.89 -0.72
CA VAL A 128 -9.93 12.93 -1.54
C VAL A 128 -10.82 11.73 -1.18
N ASP A 129 -10.20 10.54 -1.01
CA ASP A 129 -10.81 9.29 -0.52
C ASP A 129 -9.84 8.49 0.38
N ASP A 130 -10.31 7.43 1.06
CA ASP A 130 -9.48 6.58 1.96
C ASP A 130 -8.39 5.76 1.23
N GLU A 131 -8.53 5.57 -0.09
CA GLU A 131 -7.60 4.81 -0.95
C GLU A 131 -6.62 5.71 -1.72
N ASP A 132 -6.83 7.03 -1.72
CA ASP A 132 -6.05 7.96 -2.53
C ASP A 132 -4.71 8.37 -1.88
N THR A 133 -3.72 8.66 -2.72
CA THR A 133 -2.44 9.18 -2.24
C THR A 133 -2.63 10.58 -1.64
N PRO A 134 -2.22 10.82 -0.38
CA PRO A 134 -2.49 12.08 0.30
C PRO A 134 -1.76 13.25 -0.39
N ILE A 135 -2.49 14.35 -0.59
CA ILE A 135 -1.94 15.60 -1.13
C ILE A 135 -1.57 16.51 0.03
N TYR A 136 -0.34 17.00 0.02
CA TYR A 136 0.17 17.89 1.06
C TYR A 136 0.18 19.32 0.54
N SER A 137 -0.42 20.25 1.28
CA SER A 137 -0.52 21.67 0.93
C SER A 137 0.25 22.54 1.91
N LEU A 138 1.02 23.51 1.39
CA LEU A 138 1.86 24.42 2.16
C LEU A 138 1.71 25.84 1.66
N GLN A 139 1.78 26.79 2.59
CA GLN A 139 1.92 28.21 2.32
C GLN A 139 3.05 28.79 3.17
N SER A 140 3.80 29.72 2.60
CA SER A 140 4.88 30.41 3.30
C SER A 140 5.00 31.86 2.83
N ASP A 141 5.40 32.76 3.72
CA ASP A 141 5.84 34.11 3.35
C ASP A 141 7.26 34.08 2.77
N ALA A 142 7.89 35.24 2.57
CA ALA A 142 9.28 35.31 2.13
C ALA A 142 10.23 34.77 3.21
N GLY A 143 11.12 33.85 2.85
CA GLY A 143 12.09 33.28 3.77
C GLY A 143 12.52 31.85 3.43
N PRO A 144 13.35 31.24 4.30
CA PRO A 144 13.77 29.84 4.21
C PRO A 144 12.82 28.92 5.01
N PHE A 145 12.26 27.91 4.37
CA PHE A 145 11.31 26.98 4.98
C PHE A 145 11.68 25.51 4.72
N GLU A 146 11.26 24.64 5.62
CA GLU A 146 11.38 23.18 5.52
C GLU A 146 10.03 22.53 5.79
N CYS A 147 9.63 21.56 4.96
CA CYS A 147 8.46 20.74 5.24
C CYS A 147 8.81 19.68 6.27
N GLY A 148 8.11 19.66 7.41
CA GLY A 148 8.32 18.66 8.47
C GLY A 148 7.91 17.23 8.12
N VAL A 149 7.25 17.02 6.97
CA VAL A 149 6.83 15.68 6.49
C VAL A 149 7.75 15.17 5.37
N SER A 150 7.92 15.93 4.29
CA SER A 150 8.76 15.51 3.16
C SER A 150 10.24 15.80 3.36
N GLY A 151 10.60 16.77 4.21
CA GLY A 151 11.96 17.31 4.27
C GLY A 151 12.30 18.23 3.09
N LEU A 152 11.36 18.52 2.18
CA LEU A 152 11.59 19.50 1.12
C LEU A 152 11.91 20.86 1.75
N ARG A 153 13.01 21.50 1.34
CA ARG A 153 13.32 22.88 1.75
C ARG A 153 13.23 23.82 0.57
N TRP A 154 12.85 25.07 0.84
CA TRP A 154 12.76 26.09 -0.19
C TRP A 154 13.05 27.48 0.35
N VAL A 155 13.48 28.35 -0.55
CA VAL A 155 13.66 29.79 -0.29
C VAL A 155 12.82 30.57 -1.28
N CYS A 156 11.98 31.49 -0.79
CA CYS A 156 11.17 32.39 -1.61
C CYS A 156 11.34 33.84 -1.16
N LYS A 157 11.15 34.79 -2.10
CA LYS A 157 11.22 36.24 -1.85
C LYS A 157 9.85 36.89 -1.65
N GLU A 158 8.81 36.11 -1.87
CA GLU A 158 7.40 36.52 -1.82
C GLU A 158 6.60 35.36 -1.23
N LYS A 159 5.31 35.61 -0.97
CA LYS A 159 4.40 34.56 -0.53
C LYS A 159 4.28 33.48 -1.60
N VAL A 160 4.43 32.23 -1.19
CA VAL A 160 4.31 31.06 -2.05
C VAL A 160 3.28 30.10 -1.49
N SER A 161 2.50 29.50 -2.39
CA SER A 161 1.69 28.32 -2.08
C SER A 161 2.07 27.19 -3.00
N LEU A 162 2.21 25.99 -2.44
CA LEU A 162 2.56 24.79 -3.20
C LEU A 162 1.82 23.58 -2.65
N LYS A 163 1.61 22.61 -3.53
CA LYS A 163 1.17 21.26 -3.18
C LYS A 163 2.24 20.26 -3.55
N TYR A 164 2.28 19.14 -2.84
CA TYR A 164 3.08 18.01 -3.28
C TYR A 164 2.46 16.67 -2.92
N GLN A 165 2.91 15.62 -3.61
CA GLN A 165 2.66 14.22 -3.30
C GLN A 165 3.97 13.43 -3.36
N PHE A 166 4.01 12.27 -2.69
CA PHE A 166 5.09 11.31 -2.88
C PHE A 166 4.77 10.44 -4.09
N GLY A 167 5.63 10.49 -5.11
CA GLY A 167 5.50 9.64 -6.29
C GLY A 167 6.17 8.28 -6.09
N SER A 168 5.69 7.27 -6.83
CA SER A 168 6.36 5.98 -6.91
C SER A 168 7.50 6.03 -7.92
N TRP A 169 8.65 5.44 -7.59
CA TRP A 169 9.74 5.24 -8.56
C TRP A 169 9.46 4.09 -9.54
N GLU A 170 8.49 3.23 -9.27
CA GLU A 170 8.27 1.96 -9.98
C GLU A 170 8.20 2.15 -11.51
N GLU A 171 7.41 3.11 -11.97
CA GLU A 171 7.21 3.40 -13.39
C GLU A 171 8.48 3.93 -14.10
N HIS A 172 9.49 4.33 -13.33
CA HIS A 172 10.74 4.89 -13.82
C HIS A 172 11.93 3.95 -13.66
N MET A 173 11.79 2.84 -12.91
CA MET A 173 12.91 1.98 -12.52
C MET A 173 13.65 1.36 -13.71
N GLU A 174 12.94 0.75 -14.67
CA GLU A 174 13.55 0.12 -15.85
C GLU A 174 14.45 1.12 -16.61
N ARG A 175 13.98 2.36 -16.76
CA ARG A 175 14.71 3.43 -17.43
C ARG A 175 15.92 3.89 -16.62
N MET A 176 15.76 4.04 -15.30
CA MET A 176 16.87 4.45 -14.43
C MET A 176 17.98 3.40 -14.43
N GLU A 177 17.64 2.12 -14.43
CA GLU A 177 18.59 1.02 -14.54
C GLU A 177 19.36 1.05 -15.88
N ALA A 178 18.67 1.23 -17.00
CA ALA A 178 19.31 1.38 -18.32
C ALA A 178 20.30 2.57 -18.34
N LEU A 179 19.97 3.66 -17.65
CA LEU A 179 20.82 4.85 -17.51
C LEU A 179 21.89 4.71 -16.41
N HIS A 180 21.96 3.56 -15.73
CA HIS A 180 22.86 3.27 -14.63
C HIS A 180 22.68 4.24 -13.46
N PHE A 181 21.44 4.46 -13.04
CA PHE A 181 21.06 5.22 -11.85
C PHE A 181 20.20 4.36 -10.91
N ILE A 182 20.24 4.73 -9.63
CA ILE A 182 19.33 4.23 -8.60
C ILE A 182 18.71 5.42 -7.86
N PRO A 183 17.51 5.27 -7.28
CA PRO A 183 16.91 6.28 -6.42
C PRO A 183 17.81 6.63 -5.22
N GLY A 184 18.02 7.94 -5.03
CA GLY A 184 18.80 8.51 -3.93
C GLY A 184 17.95 9.29 -2.92
N GLY A 185 16.70 9.58 -3.25
CA GLY A 185 15.74 10.32 -2.42
C GLY A 185 14.30 10.08 -2.88
N PRO A 186 13.30 10.60 -2.16
CA PRO A 186 11.90 10.47 -2.56
C PRO A 186 11.66 11.14 -3.90
N LEU A 187 10.75 10.57 -4.69
CA LEU A 187 10.17 11.26 -5.84
C LEU A 187 9.08 12.19 -5.31
N LEU A 188 9.23 13.49 -5.56
CA LEU A 188 8.30 14.52 -5.11
C LEU A 188 7.65 15.15 -6.34
N ASP A 189 6.34 14.93 -6.49
CA ASP A 189 5.55 15.72 -7.43
C ASP A 189 5.15 17.01 -6.74
N VAL A 190 5.80 18.12 -7.12
CA VAL A 190 5.57 19.43 -6.52
C VAL A 190 4.89 20.32 -7.56
N THR A 191 3.77 20.91 -7.18
CA THR A 191 3.07 21.92 -7.96
C THR A 191 3.07 23.23 -7.20
N VAL A 192 3.72 24.26 -7.75
CA VAL A 192 3.64 25.62 -7.22
C VAL A 192 2.35 26.26 -7.72
N ILE A 193 1.46 26.63 -6.79
CA ILE A 193 0.15 27.21 -7.09
C ILE A 193 0.27 28.72 -7.27
N ALA A 194 1.04 29.38 -6.40
CA ALA A 194 1.27 30.83 -6.48
C ALA A 194 2.69 31.19 -6.01
N GLY A 195 3.23 32.25 -6.60
CA GLY A 195 4.57 32.78 -6.31
C GLY A 195 5.70 31.99 -6.98
N LYS A 196 6.94 32.30 -6.61
CA LYS A 196 8.14 31.66 -7.16
C LYS A 196 9.16 31.25 -6.11
N LEU A 197 9.70 30.05 -6.29
CA LEU A 197 10.83 29.53 -5.52
C LEU A 197 12.16 29.99 -6.13
N VAL A 198 13.04 30.55 -5.30
CA VAL A 198 14.39 30.97 -5.68
C VAL A 198 15.37 29.80 -5.57
N GLU A 199 15.24 29.02 -4.51
CA GLU A 199 16.02 27.81 -4.28
C GLU A 199 15.09 26.70 -3.76
N ALA A 200 15.44 25.47 -4.06
CA ALA A 200 14.85 24.30 -3.42
C ALA A 200 15.93 23.27 -3.09
N TYR A 201 15.66 22.47 -2.07
CA TYR A 201 16.56 21.42 -1.63
C TYR A 201 15.77 20.12 -1.54
N LEU A 202 16.10 19.18 -2.42
CA LEU A 202 15.48 17.86 -2.44
C LEU A 202 16.19 16.95 -1.43
N PRO A 203 15.46 16.29 -0.52
CA PRO A 203 16.05 15.40 0.45
C PRO A 203 16.61 14.14 -0.23
N HIS A 204 17.64 13.54 0.38
CA HIS A 204 18.20 12.26 -0.05
C HIS A 204 18.56 11.39 1.15
N TRP A 205 18.50 10.07 0.98
CA TRP A 205 18.92 9.11 2.00
C TRP A 205 20.38 8.66 1.85
N ILE A 206 21.12 9.21 0.88
CA ILE A 206 22.54 8.90 0.71
C ILE A 206 23.38 9.51 1.84
N CYS A 207 24.26 8.72 2.44
CA CYS A 207 25.27 9.22 3.37
C CYS A 207 26.47 9.76 2.59
N THR A 208 26.69 11.07 2.68
CA THR A 208 27.81 11.77 2.02
C THR A 208 29.03 11.94 2.92
N GLU A 209 28.87 11.71 4.23
CA GLU A 209 29.96 11.72 5.20
C GLU A 209 31.00 10.66 4.85
N ASN A 210 32.26 11.07 4.73
CA ASN A 210 33.45 10.22 4.50
C ASN A 210 33.66 9.69 3.06
N ASN A 211 32.97 10.20 2.04
CA ASN A 211 33.31 9.86 0.65
C ASN A 211 33.08 11.03 -0.34
N PRO A 212 34.10 11.87 -0.58
CA PRO A 212 34.04 12.96 -1.55
C PRO A 212 33.73 12.49 -2.98
N GLU A 213 34.04 11.24 -3.33
CA GLU A 213 33.80 10.70 -4.66
C GLU A 213 32.32 10.57 -5.00
N VAL A 214 31.43 10.54 -3.99
CA VAL A 214 29.98 10.39 -4.15
C VAL A 214 29.33 11.68 -4.63
N LEU A 215 29.91 12.84 -4.33
CA LEU A 215 29.32 14.16 -4.64
C LEU A 215 29.13 14.36 -6.14
N GLY A 216 30.11 13.95 -6.94
CA GLY A 216 30.04 14.02 -8.41
C GLY A 216 29.17 12.95 -9.06
N LYS A 217 28.42 12.16 -8.27
CA LYS A 217 27.57 11.05 -8.75
C LYS A 217 26.08 11.29 -8.56
N PHE A 218 25.71 12.39 -7.90
CA PHE A 218 24.34 12.81 -7.78
C PHE A 218 23.84 13.41 -9.10
N SER A 219 22.60 13.11 -9.40
CA SER A 219 21.80 13.77 -10.44
C SER A 219 20.40 14.00 -9.89
N VAL A 220 19.60 14.80 -10.57
CA VAL A 220 18.18 14.95 -10.29
C VAL A 220 17.40 14.50 -11.52
N LEU A 221 16.45 13.58 -11.30
CA LEU A 221 15.41 13.29 -12.26
C LEU A 221 14.42 14.45 -12.29
N HIS A 222 14.05 14.85 -13.48
CA HIS A 222 12.99 15.79 -13.78
C HIS A 222 12.07 15.16 -14.81
N ILE A 223 10.80 14.95 -14.47
CA ILE A 223 9.81 14.38 -15.39
C ILE A 223 8.98 15.55 -15.92
N ASP A 224 9.13 15.88 -17.18
CA ASP A 224 8.34 16.96 -17.82
C ASP A 224 7.51 16.43 -19.01
N THR A 225 6.80 17.32 -19.68
CA THR A 225 5.95 16.98 -20.85
C THR A 225 6.73 16.38 -22.02
N CYS A 226 8.07 16.46 -22.01
CA CYS A 226 8.97 15.88 -22.99
C CYS A 226 9.64 14.57 -22.47
N GLY A 227 9.33 14.15 -21.24
CA GLY A 227 9.75 12.90 -20.61
C GLY A 227 10.79 13.07 -19.49
N ASP A 228 11.48 11.98 -19.18
CA ASP A 228 12.46 11.89 -18.10
C ASP A 228 13.79 12.54 -18.50
N VAL A 229 14.14 13.65 -17.83
CA VAL A 229 15.39 14.41 -18.00
C VAL A 229 16.25 14.24 -16.76
N VAL A 230 17.53 13.87 -16.95
CA VAL A 230 18.50 13.76 -15.86
C VAL A 230 19.42 14.97 -15.85
N GLU A 231 19.35 15.76 -14.78
CA GLU A 231 20.09 17.01 -14.61
C GLU A 231 21.27 16.82 -13.63
N PRO A 232 22.46 17.35 -13.93
CA PRO A 232 23.57 17.36 -12.98
C PRO A 232 23.29 18.34 -11.83
N VAL A 233 23.87 18.07 -10.67
CA VAL A 233 23.69 18.90 -9.47
C VAL A 233 24.92 19.75 -9.21
N SER A 234 24.71 20.99 -8.76
CA SER A 234 25.80 21.94 -8.46
C SER A 234 26.26 21.86 -7.01
N GLU A 235 25.37 21.54 -6.08
CA GLU A 235 25.64 21.58 -4.65
C GLU A 235 24.89 20.45 -3.92
N VAL A 236 25.63 19.73 -3.08
CA VAL A 236 25.14 18.59 -2.30
C VAL A 236 25.54 18.82 -0.85
N THR A 237 24.58 18.68 0.05
CA THR A 237 24.73 18.77 1.50
C THR A 237 24.70 17.37 2.13
N PRO A 238 24.84 17.21 3.46
CA PRO A 238 24.71 15.92 4.10
C PRO A 238 23.38 15.19 3.88
N SER A 239 22.30 15.91 3.59
CA SER A 239 20.94 15.36 3.51
C SER A 239 20.12 15.85 2.32
N HIS A 240 20.60 16.81 1.54
CA HIS A 240 19.87 17.41 0.43
C HIS A 240 20.74 17.74 -0.78
N VAL A 241 20.12 17.74 -1.95
CA VAL A 241 20.63 18.33 -3.20
C VAL A 241 19.98 19.68 -3.43
N LYS A 242 20.77 20.71 -3.72
CA LYS A 242 20.26 22.06 -4.04
C LYS A 242 19.90 22.21 -5.51
N LEU A 243 18.78 22.87 -5.77
CA LEU A 243 18.30 23.32 -7.06
C LEU A 243 18.18 24.85 -7.06
N SER A 244 18.80 25.50 -8.04
CA SER A 244 18.71 26.95 -8.24
C SER A 244 17.60 27.28 -9.24
N GLN A 245 16.68 28.16 -8.86
CA GLN A 245 15.52 28.57 -9.66
C GLN A 245 14.76 27.38 -10.29
N PRO A 246 14.29 26.44 -9.46
CA PRO A 246 13.63 25.24 -9.96
C PRO A 246 12.34 25.56 -10.71
N HIS A 247 12.15 24.92 -11.85
CA HIS A 247 10.83 24.72 -12.44
C HIS A 247 10.35 23.35 -11.95
N PHE A 248 9.26 23.34 -11.18
CA PHE A 248 8.79 22.13 -10.54
C PHE A 248 7.88 21.30 -11.46
N SER A 249 8.15 20.01 -11.38
CA SER A 249 7.41 18.87 -11.88
C SER A 249 7.80 17.70 -10.95
N PRO A 250 7.35 16.45 -11.18
CA PRO A 250 7.90 15.31 -10.46
C PRO A 250 9.42 15.27 -10.56
N ARG A 251 10.08 15.40 -9.40
CA ARG A 251 11.54 15.47 -9.27
C ARG A 251 12.02 14.55 -8.16
N GLY A 252 13.14 13.88 -8.41
CA GLY A 252 13.71 12.94 -7.46
C GLY A 252 15.23 12.89 -7.55
N VAL A 253 15.90 12.71 -6.41
CA VAL A 253 17.37 12.59 -6.38
C VAL A 253 17.77 11.22 -6.90
N LEU A 254 18.73 11.19 -7.82
CA LEU A 254 19.35 9.98 -8.37
C LEU A 254 20.81 9.85 -7.94
N MET A 255 21.26 8.61 -7.84
CA MET A 255 22.65 8.26 -7.58
C MET A 255 23.16 7.34 -8.69
N ARG A 256 24.35 7.62 -9.24
CA ARG A 256 24.96 6.75 -10.25
C ARG A 256 25.20 5.34 -9.68
N ALA A 257 24.76 4.31 -10.40
CA ALA A 257 24.95 2.92 -10.04
C ALA A 257 26.42 2.50 -10.13
N GLY A 258 26.77 1.40 -9.47
CA GLY A 258 28.12 0.81 -9.47
C GLY A 258 29.09 1.40 -8.42
N PHE A 259 28.67 2.41 -7.66
CA PHE A 259 29.48 2.98 -6.58
C PHE A 259 29.12 2.39 -5.21
N ARG A 260 30.11 2.30 -4.32
CA ARG A 260 29.90 1.83 -2.94
C ARG A 260 29.34 2.96 -2.10
N ILE A 261 28.02 2.99 -1.96
CA ILE A 261 27.31 3.98 -1.16
C ILE A 261 26.80 3.39 0.16
N LYS A 262 26.65 4.27 1.15
CA LYS A 262 25.86 3.98 2.35
C LYS A 262 24.60 4.81 2.32
N ILE A 263 23.51 4.28 2.86
CA ILE A 263 22.22 4.95 2.91
C ILE A 263 21.62 4.90 4.31
N ASN A 264 20.82 5.91 4.64
CA ASN A 264 19.92 5.90 5.77
C ASN A 264 18.69 5.06 5.42
N CYS A 265 18.46 3.99 6.16
CA CYS A 265 17.39 3.03 5.92
C CYS A 265 16.43 2.98 7.10
N LYS A 266 15.26 2.40 6.86
CA LYS A 266 14.25 2.11 7.88
C LYS A 266 14.08 0.61 8.04
N VAL A 267 13.78 0.21 9.26
CA VAL A 267 13.29 -1.13 9.56
C VAL A 267 11.81 -1.00 9.91
N LEU A 268 10.95 -1.66 9.14
CA LEU A 268 9.52 -1.72 9.41
C LEU A 268 9.18 -3.09 9.98
N ILE A 269 8.29 -3.12 10.97
CA ILE A 269 7.89 -4.35 11.65
C ILE A 269 6.36 -4.37 11.64
N PHE A 270 5.81 -5.43 11.06
CA PHE A 270 4.39 -5.70 11.05
C PHE A 270 4.14 -7.01 11.79
N LYS A 271 3.06 -7.11 12.53
CA LYS A 271 2.66 -8.32 13.24
C LYS A 271 1.30 -8.78 12.75
N THR A 272 1.11 -10.09 12.66
CA THR A 272 -0.23 -10.66 12.51
C THR A 272 -0.84 -11.04 13.87
N ASN A 273 -2.12 -11.40 13.88
CA ASN A 273 -2.88 -11.84 15.05
C ASN A 273 -3.40 -13.28 14.88
N LEU A 274 -2.63 -14.14 14.21
CA LEU A 274 -2.89 -15.57 14.12
C LEU A 274 -2.56 -16.26 15.47
N ALA A 275 -2.72 -17.58 15.55
CA ALA A 275 -2.53 -18.34 16.79
C ALA A 275 -1.14 -18.15 17.43
N PHE A 276 -0.15 -17.77 16.63
CA PHE A 276 1.24 -17.58 17.01
C PHE A 276 1.76 -16.20 16.59
N LEU A 277 2.88 -15.75 17.18
CA LEU A 277 3.46 -14.48 16.81
C LEU A 277 4.26 -14.61 15.52
N THR A 278 3.71 -14.06 14.45
CA THR A 278 4.45 -13.86 13.19
C THR A 278 4.70 -12.37 12.98
N LEU A 279 5.95 -12.03 12.69
CA LEU A 279 6.37 -10.68 12.32
C LEU A 279 6.91 -10.65 10.89
N HIS A 280 6.49 -9.68 10.10
CA HIS A 280 7.19 -9.29 8.86
C HIS A 280 8.13 -8.13 9.15
N VAL A 281 9.42 -8.34 8.90
CA VAL A 281 10.48 -7.35 9.13
C VAL A 281 11.10 -6.92 7.81
N TYR A 282 10.85 -5.68 7.42
CA TYR A 282 11.38 -5.08 6.19
C TYR A 282 12.60 -4.21 6.48
N LEU A 283 13.58 -4.24 5.57
CA LEU A 283 14.72 -3.31 5.56
C LEU A 283 14.72 -2.52 4.25
N ILE A 284 14.29 -1.26 4.31
CA ILE A 284 14.10 -0.43 3.10
C ILE A 284 14.89 0.87 3.16
N PRO A 285 15.21 1.49 2.01
CA PRO A 285 15.59 2.90 1.95
C PRO A 285 14.55 3.81 2.63
N SER A 286 14.94 5.01 3.05
CA SER A 286 14.03 5.94 3.75
C SER A 286 13.03 6.63 2.80
N ASP A 287 12.36 5.84 1.97
CA ASP A 287 11.39 6.29 0.97
C ASP A 287 9.95 6.29 1.56
N PRO A 288 9.30 7.47 1.66
CA PRO A 288 7.92 7.57 2.12
C PRO A 288 6.89 6.86 1.22
N ALA A 289 7.06 6.88 -0.11
CA ALA A 289 6.12 6.24 -1.03
C ALA A 289 6.17 4.72 -0.87
N LEU A 290 7.37 4.13 -0.88
CA LEU A 290 7.57 2.71 -0.63
C LEU A 290 7.05 2.29 0.75
N GLN A 291 7.32 3.10 1.78
CA GLN A 291 6.81 2.85 3.12
C GLN A 291 5.28 2.86 3.16
N GLN A 292 4.62 3.71 2.37
CA GLN A 292 3.16 3.74 2.26
C GLN A 292 2.64 2.49 1.54
N THR A 293 3.25 2.09 0.42
CA THR A 293 2.88 0.87 -0.32
C THR A 293 2.93 -0.38 0.57
N ILE A 294 4.03 -0.58 1.32
CA ILE A 294 4.16 -1.72 2.24
C ILE A 294 3.10 -1.66 3.33
N LYS A 295 2.87 -0.46 3.91
CA LYS A 295 1.83 -0.30 4.93
C LYS A 295 0.45 -0.65 4.40
N SER A 296 0.08 -0.16 3.22
CA SER A 296 -1.24 -0.47 2.64
C SER A 296 -1.40 -1.97 2.41
N LYS A 297 -0.38 -2.65 1.85
CA LYS A 297 -0.37 -4.11 1.63
C LYS A 297 -0.50 -4.93 2.93
N GLU A 298 0.28 -4.56 3.94
CA GLU A 298 0.30 -5.28 5.22
C GLU A 298 -1.00 -5.06 6.01
N LEU A 299 -1.45 -3.80 6.10
CA LEU A 299 -2.66 -3.45 6.85
C LEU A 299 -3.91 -4.03 6.21
N SER A 300 -4.01 -4.05 4.87
CA SER A 300 -5.14 -4.70 4.17
C SER A 300 -5.16 -6.23 4.37
N SER A 301 -3.99 -6.82 4.67
CA SER A 301 -3.84 -8.23 5.02
C SER A 301 -4.05 -8.52 6.52
N GLY A 302 -4.50 -7.53 7.30
CA GLY A 302 -4.81 -7.70 8.73
C GLY A 302 -3.61 -7.57 9.68
N TYR A 303 -2.42 -7.23 9.17
CA TYR A 303 -1.26 -6.97 10.01
C TYR A 303 -1.37 -5.63 10.74
N LYS A 304 -0.63 -5.49 11.85
CA LYS A 304 -0.51 -4.27 12.64
C LYS A 304 0.94 -3.83 12.71
N MET A 305 1.21 -2.56 12.50
CA MET A 305 2.57 -2.01 12.55
C MET A 305 3.06 -1.88 14.01
N ILE A 306 4.20 -2.48 14.32
CA ILE A 306 4.95 -2.23 15.56
C ILE A 306 5.95 -1.11 15.30
N LYS A 307 5.76 0.04 15.95
CA LYS A 307 6.68 1.18 15.81
C LYS A 307 7.95 0.97 16.66
N LYS A 308 9.11 0.93 16.00
CA LYS A 308 10.43 0.86 16.64
C LYS A 308 11.39 1.89 16.05
N PRO A 309 12.43 2.30 16.80
CA PRO A 309 13.48 3.17 16.27
C PRO A 309 14.18 2.55 15.06
N TYR A 310 14.60 3.39 14.11
CA TYR A 310 15.35 2.97 12.93
C TYR A 310 16.87 2.88 13.19
N PRO A 311 17.65 2.27 12.28
CA PRO A 311 19.11 2.32 12.33
C PRO A 311 19.65 3.76 12.37
N GLN A 312 20.49 4.08 13.37
CA GLN A 312 21.11 5.41 13.49
C GLN A 312 22.29 5.61 12.53
N LYS A 313 22.97 4.53 12.16
CA LYS A 313 24.13 4.56 11.26
C LYS A 313 23.70 4.14 9.85
N SER A 314 24.29 4.79 8.86
CA SER A 314 24.06 4.44 7.46
C SER A 314 24.61 3.05 7.11
N LEU A 315 23.83 2.29 6.33
CA LEU A 315 24.13 0.91 5.94
C LEU A 315 24.59 0.85 4.49
N LYS A 316 25.46 -0.11 4.17
CA LYS A 316 26.00 -0.28 2.81
C LYS A 316 24.95 -0.89 1.88
N MET A 317 24.62 -0.17 0.80
CA MET A 317 23.73 -0.65 -0.25
C MET A 317 24.33 -1.88 -0.96
N GLY A 318 23.47 -2.80 -1.40
CA GLY A 318 23.83 -4.03 -2.09
C GLY A 318 24.50 -5.09 -1.21
N LYS A 319 24.48 -4.94 0.12
CA LYS A 319 24.99 -5.93 1.08
C LYS A 319 23.86 -6.70 1.76
N TYR A 320 24.18 -7.92 2.16
CA TYR A 320 23.29 -8.76 2.95
C TYR A 320 23.44 -8.46 4.44
N PHE A 321 22.31 -8.47 5.13
CA PHE A 321 22.19 -8.27 6.56
C PHE A 321 21.40 -9.43 7.15
N THR A 322 21.89 -9.98 8.26
CA THR A 322 21.26 -11.14 8.91
C THR A 322 20.41 -10.66 10.08
N LEU A 323 19.12 -11.03 10.09
CA LEU A 323 18.22 -10.77 11.22
C LEU A 323 18.34 -11.91 12.24
N LYS A 324 18.38 -11.56 13.51
CA LYS A 324 18.46 -12.52 14.62
C LYS A 324 17.47 -12.13 15.72
N ALA A 325 16.87 -13.12 16.36
CA ALA A 325 16.11 -12.97 17.60
C ALA A 325 16.90 -13.62 18.76
N ASN A 326 16.84 -13.04 19.96
CA ASN A 326 17.41 -13.68 21.17
C ASN A 326 16.35 -14.54 21.89
N MET A 327 15.73 -15.45 21.14
CA MET A 327 14.68 -16.32 21.63
C MET A 327 14.86 -17.68 20.95
N ASP A 328 14.96 -18.74 21.75
CA ASP A 328 15.46 -20.04 21.28
C ASP A 328 14.50 -20.76 20.32
N ASN A 329 13.19 -20.49 20.42
CA ASN A 329 12.14 -21.01 19.55
C ASN A 329 11.76 -20.05 18.40
N ALA A 330 12.58 -19.02 18.13
CA ALA A 330 12.32 -18.11 17.03
C ALA A 330 12.83 -18.70 15.71
N GLU A 331 11.92 -18.89 14.77
CA GLU A 331 12.22 -19.29 13.40
C GLU A 331 12.25 -18.04 12.51
N ILE A 332 13.31 -17.87 11.71
CA ILE A 332 13.49 -16.68 10.86
C ILE A 332 13.74 -17.10 9.42
N THR A 333 12.85 -16.69 8.51
CA THR A 333 12.93 -17.06 7.09
C THR A 333 12.61 -15.89 6.17
N PRO A 334 13.46 -15.59 5.17
CA PRO A 334 14.87 -15.92 5.12
C PRO A 334 15.64 -15.21 6.24
N GLU A 335 16.77 -15.76 6.68
CA GLU A 335 17.60 -15.08 7.70
C GLU A 335 18.30 -13.81 7.19
N ASN A 336 18.48 -13.69 5.86
CA ASN A 336 19.31 -12.66 5.24
C ASN A 336 18.51 -11.77 4.28
N LEU A 337 18.58 -10.46 4.49
CA LEU A 337 18.02 -9.45 3.59
C LEU A 337 19.13 -8.70 2.86
N LYS A 338 18.98 -8.57 1.55
CA LYS A 338 19.84 -7.70 0.76
C LYS A 338 19.28 -6.29 0.81
N LEU A 339 20.06 -5.30 1.25
CA LEU A 339 19.65 -3.90 1.18
C LEU A 339 19.74 -3.41 -0.27
N VAL A 340 18.61 -3.38 -0.96
CA VAL A 340 18.46 -2.86 -2.33
C VAL A 340 17.23 -1.95 -2.39
N TYR A 341 17.03 -1.28 -3.53
CA TYR A 341 15.81 -0.53 -3.79
C TYR A 341 14.92 -1.43 -4.64
N GLU A 342 13.78 -1.84 -4.09
CA GLU A 342 12.72 -2.60 -4.76
C GLU A 342 11.43 -1.78 -4.55
N GLY A 343 10.88 -1.24 -5.64
CA GLY A 343 9.85 -0.20 -5.59
C GLY A 343 8.42 -0.70 -5.40
N SER A 344 8.13 -1.93 -5.82
CA SER A 344 6.80 -2.53 -5.79
C SER A 344 6.63 -3.53 -4.63
N ASP A 345 7.50 -4.53 -4.56
CA ASP A 345 7.37 -5.63 -3.58
C ASP A 345 8.71 -5.99 -2.94
N PRO A 346 9.21 -5.18 -1.99
CA PRO A 346 10.46 -5.47 -1.32
C PRO A 346 10.34 -6.72 -0.46
N ASN A 347 11.38 -7.55 -0.48
CA ASN A 347 11.42 -8.76 0.35
C ASN A 347 11.50 -8.43 1.87
N PHE A 348 11.08 -9.39 2.71
CA PHE A 348 11.07 -9.27 4.19
C PHE A 348 11.57 -10.54 4.87
N CYS A 349 11.93 -10.44 6.15
CA CYS A 349 12.12 -11.60 7.01
C CYS A 349 10.82 -11.89 7.74
N GLU A 350 10.32 -13.10 7.63
CA GLU A 350 9.35 -13.64 8.57
C GLU A 350 10.07 -14.04 9.86
N VAL A 351 9.54 -13.61 11.01
CA VAL A 351 9.95 -14.10 12.33
C VAL A 351 8.75 -14.77 12.96
N PHE A 352 8.81 -16.08 13.11
CA PHE A 352 7.77 -16.90 13.72
C PHE A 352 8.20 -17.33 15.12
N ILE A 353 7.31 -17.13 16.09
CA ILE A 353 7.48 -17.57 17.46
C ILE A 353 6.15 -18.13 17.94
N GLU A 354 6.12 -19.43 18.25
CA GLU A 354 4.91 -20.13 18.65
C GLU A 354 4.31 -19.54 19.94
N ASN A 355 5.08 -19.52 21.04
CA ASN A 355 4.59 -19.10 22.35
C ASN A 355 5.50 -18.05 23.00
N PRO A 356 5.49 -16.79 22.52
CA PRO A 356 6.29 -15.74 23.14
C PRO A 356 5.66 -15.32 24.47
N ASP A 357 6.38 -15.57 25.57
CA ASP A 357 5.92 -15.25 26.93
C ASP A 357 6.61 -14.03 27.55
N SER A 358 7.64 -13.50 26.87
CA SER A 358 8.60 -12.53 27.38
C SER A 358 9.06 -11.53 26.32
N ASN A 359 9.68 -10.44 26.77
CA ASN A 359 10.30 -9.47 25.86
C ASN A 359 11.50 -10.13 25.15
N PHE A 360 11.65 -9.87 23.85
CA PHE A 360 12.81 -10.31 23.09
C PHE A 360 13.41 -9.15 22.28
N LYS A 361 14.53 -9.40 21.64
CA LYS A 361 15.33 -8.45 20.88
C LYS A 361 15.48 -8.97 19.47
N LEU A 362 15.18 -8.10 18.52
CA LEU A 362 15.57 -8.27 17.13
C LEU A 362 16.87 -7.53 16.90
N THR A 363 17.83 -8.19 16.26
CA THR A 363 19.14 -7.62 15.93
C THR A 363 19.45 -7.86 14.46
N LEU A 364 19.66 -6.78 13.73
CA LEU A 364 20.21 -6.81 12.38
C LEU A 364 21.73 -6.77 12.47
N THR A 365 22.40 -7.70 11.80
CA THR A 365 23.86 -7.82 11.80
C THR A 365 24.44 -7.78 10.40
N HIS A 366 25.68 -7.32 10.27
CA HIS A 366 26.47 -7.45 9.05
C HIS A 366 27.89 -7.88 9.42
N LYS A 367 28.32 -9.03 8.88
CA LYS A 367 29.59 -9.69 9.26
C LYS A 367 29.70 -9.88 10.78
N SER A 368 28.63 -10.38 11.39
CA SER A 368 28.52 -10.65 12.84
C SER A 368 28.52 -9.42 13.76
N ALA A 369 28.69 -8.20 13.23
CA ALA A 369 28.57 -6.98 14.02
C ALA A 369 27.12 -6.47 14.02
N PRO A 370 26.55 -6.09 15.19
CA PRO A 370 25.21 -5.51 15.25
C PRO A 370 25.22 -4.12 14.60
N VAL A 371 24.27 -3.89 13.69
CA VAL A 371 24.06 -2.59 13.03
C VAL A 371 22.76 -1.92 13.47
N TRP A 372 21.82 -2.70 14.00
CA TRP A 372 20.60 -2.23 14.61
C TRP A 372 20.07 -3.28 15.59
N THR A 373 19.55 -2.84 16.73
CA THR A 373 18.90 -3.70 17.72
C THR A 373 17.69 -2.98 18.27
N CYS A 374 16.57 -3.69 18.41
CA CYS A 374 15.40 -3.18 19.10
C CYS A 374 14.82 -4.25 20.04
N VAL A 375 14.15 -3.79 21.11
CA VAL A 375 13.39 -4.66 22.01
C VAL A 375 11.94 -4.71 21.53
N ILE A 376 11.44 -5.91 21.29
CA ILE A 376 10.02 -6.22 21.12
C ILE A 376 9.48 -6.60 22.50
N ARG A 377 8.65 -5.72 23.07
CA ARG A 377 8.02 -5.93 24.36
C ARG A 377 6.79 -6.80 24.19
N LYS A 378 6.43 -7.52 25.24
CA LYS A 378 5.21 -8.33 25.31
C LYS A 378 3.99 -7.55 24.84
N ASP A 379 3.79 -6.37 25.41
CA ASP A 379 2.67 -5.48 25.06
C ASP A 379 2.65 -5.01 23.59
N ASP A 380 3.78 -5.06 22.88
CA ASP A 380 3.82 -4.71 21.46
C ASP A 380 3.15 -5.78 20.60
N TYR A 381 3.12 -7.04 21.06
CA TYR A 381 2.55 -8.16 20.32
C TYR A 381 1.32 -8.80 20.98
N THR A 382 1.20 -8.75 22.30
CA THR A 382 0.00 -9.15 23.02
C THR A 382 -1.03 -8.03 22.91
N ASN A 383 -2.11 -8.27 22.17
CA ASN A 383 -3.20 -7.31 21.98
C ASN A 383 -3.96 -7.04 23.29
N THR A 384 -3.45 -6.19 24.18
CA THR A 384 -4.18 -5.82 25.40
C THR A 384 -5.40 -4.93 25.15
N GLY A 385 -5.56 -4.37 23.94
CA GLY A 385 -6.70 -3.51 23.56
C GLY A 385 -7.77 -4.13 22.65
N ASP A 386 -7.48 -5.26 21.96
CA ASP A 386 -8.32 -5.77 20.84
C ASP A 386 -8.77 -7.23 20.99
N ILE A 387 -8.46 -7.93 22.09
CA ILE A 387 -8.86 -9.34 22.30
C ILE A 387 -10.37 -9.48 22.65
N GLN A 388 -11.13 -8.38 22.63
CA GLN A 388 -12.54 -8.42 23.00
C GLN A 388 -13.49 -8.72 21.82
N GLY A 389 -13.12 -8.46 20.55
CA GLY A 389 -14.02 -8.60 19.37
C GLY A 389 -13.56 -9.50 18.21
N MET A 390 -12.26 -9.82 18.10
CA MET A 390 -11.69 -10.38 16.85
C MET A 390 -12.25 -11.73 16.40
N TYR A 391 -12.48 -12.71 17.28
CA TYR A 391 -12.97 -14.03 16.85
C TYR A 391 -14.48 -14.05 16.54
N GLU A 392 -15.25 -13.14 17.13
CA GLU A 392 -16.68 -13.00 16.82
C GLU A 392 -16.89 -12.26 15.49
N GLU A 393 -16.06 -11.25 15.22
CA GLU A 393 -16.03 -10.53 13.94
C GLU A 393 -15.48 -11.42 12.82
N GLU A 394 -14.43 -12.19 13.07
CA GLU A 394 -13.85 -13.12 12.10
C GLU A 394 -14.82 -14.27 11.77
N LEU A 395 -15.44 -14.89 12.78
CA LEU A 395 -16.48 -15.90 12.54
C LEU A 395 -17.71 -15.30 11.82
N ALA A 396 -18.02 -14.02 12.06
CA ALA A 396 -19.07 -13.31 11.32
C ALA A 396 -18.69 -13.07 9.85
N ARG A 397 -17.44 -12.70 9.59
CA ARG A 397 -16.88 -12.50 8.23
C ARG A 397 -16.89 -13.80 7.43
N LEU A 398 -16.49 -14.91 8.05
CA LEU A 398 -16.36 -16.21 7.40
C LEU A 398 -17.68 -16.98 7.28
N ARG A 399 -18.73 -16.54 7.98
CA ARG A 399 -20.04 -17.21 8.03
C ARG A 399 -20.60 -17.57 6.63
N PRO A 400 -20.62 -16.69 5.61
CA PRO A 400 -21.19 -17.04 4.31
C PRO A 400 -20.42 -18.19 3.63
N GLU A 401 -19.09 -18.16 3.72
CA GLU A 401 -18.21 -19.11 3.06
C GLU A 401 -18.23 -20.48 3.77
N LEU A 402 -18.25 -20.47 5.10
CA LEU A 402 -18.42 -21.68 5.90
C LEU A 402 -19.77 -22.35 5.63
N VAL A 403 -20.86 -21.58 5.60
CA VAL A 403 -22.19 -22.13 5.26
C VAL A 403 -22.20 -22.72 3.85
N ARG A 404 -21.47 -22.13 2.90
CA ARG A 404 -21.39 -22.62 1.52
C ARG A 404 -20.55 -23.90 1.39
N ASN A 405 -19.41 -23.99 2.07
CA ASN A 405 -18.40 -25.01 1.77
C ASN A 405 -18.30 -26.14 2.80
N MET A 406 -18.80 -25.98 4.03
CA MET A 406 -18.70 -27.02 5.05
C MET A 406 -19.44 -28.29 4.63
N SER A 407 -18.74 -29.41 4.47
CA SER A 407 -19.36 -30.69 4.17
C SER A 407 -20.24 -31.18 5.34
N ARG A 408 -21.21 -32.07 5.06
CA ARG A 408 -22.02 -32.70 6.14
C ARG A 408 -21.14 -33.44 7.14
N GLU A 409 -20.06 -34.06 6.65
CA GLU A 409 -19.09 -34.78 7.46
C GLU A 409 -18.35 -33.83 8.41
N LEU A 410 -17.83 -32.70 7.88
CA LEU A 410 -17.17 -31.69 8.70
C LEU A 410 -18.11 -31.13 9.77
N ILE A 411 -19.38 -30.86 9.44
CA ILE A 411 -20.37 -30.38 10.42
C ILE A 411 -20.54 -31.39 11.57
N ASN A 412 -20.65 -32.68 11.27
CA ASN A 412 -20.80 -33.71 12.29
C ASN A 412 -19.54 -33.83 13.17
N GLN A 413 -18.36 -33.81 12.56
CA GLN A 413 -17.09 -33.87 13.28
C GLN A 413 -16.91 -32.65 14.21
N LEU A 414 -17.26 -31.45 13.73
CA LEU A 414 -17.21 -30.24 14.56
C LEU A 414 -18.21 -30.28 15.72
N LEU A 415 -19.41 -30.84 15.50
CA LEU A 415 -20.39 -31.04 16.57
C LEU A 415 -19.84 -31.98 17.66
N ASP A 416 -19.15 -33.06 17.27
CA ASP A 416 -18.48 -33.97 18.19
C ASP A 416 -17.32 -33.30 18.94
N ASP A 417 -16.45 -32.59 18.21
CA ASP A 417 -15.29 -31.89 18.77
C ASP A 417 -15.71 -30.80 19.76
N LEU A 418 -16.74 -30.03 19.42
CA LEU A 418 -17.28 -28.96 20.29
C LEU A 418 -18.05 -29.51 21.49
N LEU A 419 -18.68 -30.69 21.39
CA LEU A 419 -19.28 -31.38 22.53
C LEU A 419 -18.19 -31.90 23.48
N MET A 420 -17.14 -32.54 22.94
CA MET A 420 -15.99 -33.00 23.73
C MET A 420 -15.30 -31.83 24.46
N ASP A 421 -15.23 -30.68 23.80
CA ASP A 421 -14.65 -29.46 24.33
C ASP A 421 -15.52 -28.71 25.35
N GLY A 422 -16.74 -29.21 25.62
CA GLY A 422 -17.72 -28.59 26.51
C GLY A 422 -18.31 -27.27 26.00
N VAL A 423 -18.17 -26.99 24.70
CA VAL A 423 -18.77 -25.81 24.06
C VAL A 423 -20.26 -26.02 23.82
N LEU A 424 -20.62 -27.21 23.34
CA LEU A 424 -22.00 -27.64 23.14
C LEU A 424 -22.39 -28.67 24.21
N ASN A 425 -23.68 -28.77 24.50
CA ASN A 425 -24.24 -29.92 25.22
C ASN A 425 -24.99 -30.87 24.25
N ASP A 426 -25.36 -32.06 24.72
CA ASP A 426 -26.02 -33.08 23.89
C ASP A 426 -27.34 -32.57 23.27
N GLY A 427 -28.13 -31.79 24.02
CA GLY A 427 -29.39 -31.22 23.51
C GLY A 427 -29.17 -30.16 22.42
N GLU A 428 -28.13 -29.34 22.56
CA GLU A 428 -27.74 -28.35 21.54
C GLU A 428 -27.24 -29.04 20.27
N LYS A 429 -26.44 -30.09 20.40
CA LYS A 429 -26.00 -30.91 19.27
C LYS A 429 -27.18 -31.55 18.54
N ASP A 430 -28.11 -32.15 19.29
CA ASP A 430 -29.31 -32.77 18.73
C ASP A 430 -30.22 -31.75 18.03
N SER A 431 -30.35 -30.53 18.58
CA SER A 431 -31.13 -29.46 17.94
C SER A 431 -30.55 -29.06 16.57
N VAL A 432 -29.23 -28.99 16.44
CA VAL A 432 -28.59 -28.70 15.14
C VAL A 432 -28.88 -29.81 14.13
N LEU A 433 -28.85 -31.08 14.56
CA LEU A 433 -29.05 -32.24 13.68
C LEU A 433 -30.51 -32.51 13.30
N GLN A 434 -31.45 -32.26 14.21
CA GLN A 434 -32.86 -32.64 14.05
C GLN A 434 -33.75 -31.51 13.52
N GLU A 435 -33.44 -30.25 13.83
CA GLU A 435 -34.29 -29.10 13.45
C GLU A 435 -33.93 -28.49 12.09
N ASN A 436 -32.90 -29.01 11.40
CA ASN A 436 -32.38 -28.46 10.15
C ASN A 436 -32.26 -29.52 9.04
N ASP A 437 -33.04 -29.34 7.97
CA ASP A 437 -33.14 -30.31 6.87
C ASP A 437 -31.97 -30.25 5.87
N THR A 438 -31.39 -29.05 5.67
CA THR A 438 -30.29 -28.87 4.71
C THR A 438 -28.92 -28.76 5.39
N ARG A 439 -27.86 -29.09 4.63
CA ARG A 439 -26.46 -28.92 5.08
C ARG A 439 -26.16 -27.46 5.46
N ALA A 440 -26.66 -26.51 4.65
CA ALA A 440 -26.44 -25.09 4.86
C ALA A 440 -27.14 -24.59 6.14
N ASP A 441 -28.34 -25.08 6.43
CA ASP A 441 -29.08 -24.70 7.64
C ASP A 441 -28.39 -25.24 8.89
N ARG A 442 -27.86 -26.47 8.84
CA ARG A 442 -27.04 -27.04 9.92
C ARG A 442 -25.77 -26.24 10.17
N ALA A 443 -25.04 -25.89 9.11
CA ALA A 443 -23.84 -25.06 9.21
C ALA A 443 -24.18 -23.68 9.81
N ARG A 444 -25.25 -23.04 9.36
CA ARG A 444 -25.69 -21.74 9.88
C ARG A 444 -26.05 -21.82 11.35
N CYS A 445 -26.84 -22.82 11.74
CA CYS A 445 -27.26 -23.02 13.12
C CYS A 445 -26.05 -23.27 14.04
N LEU A 446 -25.11 -24.13 13.63
CA LEU A 446 -23.87 -24.40 14.35
C LEU A 446 -23.04 -23.12 14.56
N ILE A 447 -22.75 -22.38 13.49
CA ILE A 447 -21.95 -21.16 13.54
C ILE A 447 -22.62 -20.10 14.42
N ASP A 448 -23.93 -19.89 14.27
CA ASP A 448 -24.68 -18.89 15.03
C ASP A 448 -24.79 -19.27 16.52
N MET A 449 -24.90 -20.56 16.82
CA MET A 449 -24.91 -21.06 18.19
C MET A 449 -23.55 -20.87 18.86
N VAL A 450 -22.47 -21.24 18.18
CA VAL A 450 -21.10 -21.06 18.67
C VAL A 450 -20.78 -19.57 18.84
N LYS A 451 -21.20 -18.73 17.90
CA LYS A 451 -21.07 -17.27 18.00
C LYS A 451 -21.78 -16.71 19.23
N ARG A 452 -23.03 -17.14 19.51
CA ARG A 452 -23.79 -16.69 20.70
C ARG A 452 -23.16 -17.12 22.02
N LYS A 453 -22.41 -18.22 22.04
CA LYS A 453 -21.66 -18.71 23.20
C LYS A 453 -20.37 -17.92 23.45
N GLY A 454 -19.99 -17.04 22.52
CA GLY A 454 -18.94 -16.05 22.66
C GLY A 454 -17.55 -16.53 22.27
N ARG A 455 -16.59 -15.59 22.29
CA ARG A 455 -15.23 -15.74 21.75
C ARG A 455 -14.48 -17.06 22.01
N ALA A 456 -14.62 -17.67 23.19
CA ALA A 456 -13.90 -18.91 23.51
C ALA A 456 -14.42 -20.10 22.68
N ALA A 457 -15.73 -20.11 22.43
CA ALA A 457 -16.39 -21.06 21.54
C ALA A 457 -16.03 -20.76 20.07
N SER A 458 -16.05 -19.49 19.65
CA SER A 458 -15.66 -19.06 18.30
C SER A 458 -14.22 -19.42 17.96
N ARG A 459 -13.29 -19.29 18.92
CA ARG A 459 -11.89 -19.73 18.73
C ARG A 459 -11.79 -21.24 18.55
N LYS A 460 -12.48 -22.01 19.40
CA LYS A 460 -12.45 -23.48 19.35
C LYS A 460 -12.94 -24.02 18.01
N ILE A 461 -14.05 -23.50 17.45
CA ILE A 461 -14.53 -23.96 16.14
C ILE A 461 -13.55 -23.66 15.01
N ILE A 462 -12.90 -22.48 15.03
CA ILE A 462 -11.90 -22.11 14.02
C ILE A 462 -10.69 -23.06 14.09
N CYS A 463 -10.18 -23.34 15.29
CA CYS A 463 -9.08 -24.30 15.47
C CYS A 463 -9.46 -25.71 14.99
N HIS A 464 -10.68 -26.16 15.25
CA HIS A 464 -11.13 -27.47 14.77
C HIS A 464 -11.27 -27.50 13.25
N ILE A 465 -11.77 -26.44 12.61
CA ILE A 465 -11.81 -26.32 11.14
C ILE A 465 -10.39 -26.41 10.56
N GLN A 466 -9.42 -25.68 11.13
CA GLN A 466 -8.01 -25.74 10.74
C GLN A 466 -7.44 -27.17 10.80
N SER A 467 -7.82 -27.94 11.82
CA SER A 467 -7.33 -29.31 12.01
C SER A 467 -8.05 -30.36 11.15
N ARG A 468 -9.36 -30.19 10.94
CA ARG A 468 -10.23 -31.20 10.30
C ARG A 468 -10.32 -31.03 8.80
N ASP A 469 -10.22 -29.80 8.31
CA ASP A 469 -10.23 -29.50 6.88
C ASP A 469 -9.19 -28.42 6.53
N PRO A 470 -7.90 -28.80 6.47
CA PRO A 470 -6.81 -27.87 6.14
C PRO A 470 -6.96 -27.20 4.77
N THR A 471 -7.64 -27.86 3.83
CA THR A 471 -7.90 -27.33 2.48
C THR A 471 -8.92 -26.19 2.56
N LEU A 472 -10.06 -26.41 3.22
CA LEU A 472 -11.03 -25.35 3.48
C LEU A 472 -10.42 -24.22 4.32
N SER A 473 -9.56 -24.57 5.27
CA SER A 473 -8.83 -23.59 6.07
C SER A 473 -7.94 -22.68 5.22
N ALA A 474 -7.23 -23.27 4.25
CA ALA A 474 -6.40 -22.52 3.31
C ALA A 474 -7.23 -21.61 2.40
N ASP A 475 -8.34 -22.12 1.87
CA ASP A 475 -9.27 -21.37 1.02
C ASP A 475 -9.90 -20.17 1.75
N LEU A 476 -10.04 -20.28 3.09
CA LEU A 476 -10.57 -19.24 3.96
C LEU A 476 -9.50 -18.29 4.51
N GLY A 477 -8.22 -18.51 4.22
CA GLY A 477 -7.11 -17.75 4.79
C GLY A 477 -6.93 -17.93 6.31
N LEU A 478 -7.41 -19.06 6.84
CA LEU A 478 -7.27 -19.47 8.24
C LEU A 478 -5.97 -20.27 8.40
N HIS A 479 -4.81 -19.61 8.40
CA HIS A 479 -3.51 -20.27 8.62
C HIS A 479 -2.96 -20.09 10.03
#